data_AF-A0A6G2Q6T7-F1
#
_entry.id   AF-A0A6G2Q6T7-F1
#
_cell.length_a   1.000
_cell.length_b   1.000
_cell.length_c   1.000
_cell.angle_alpha   90.00
_cell.angle_beta   90.00
_cell.angle_gamma   90.00
#
_symmetry.space_group_name_H-M   'P 1'
#
loop_
_entity.id
_entity.type
_entity.pdbx_description
1 polymer ?
#
loop_
_entity_poly.entity_id
_entity_poly.type
_entity_poly.pdbx_seq_one_letter_code
_entity_poly.pdbx_strand_id
1 'polypeptide(L)' 'GSAGAVAAQALRRLGELPASGAPAEGGLTVLLSGREGELPAAALHYAEGRLLPAVEPFADRR' A
#
# COMPACT_ATOMS: atom_id res chain seq x y z
N GLY A 1 12.31 -5.45 0.57
CA GLY A 1 12.90 -4.26 1.25
C GLY A 1 12.90 -4.42 2.77
N SER A 2 13.44 -3.44 3.50
CA SER A 2 13.52 -3.44 4.97
C SER A 2 12.17 -3.26 5.68
N ALA A 3 11.13 -2.80 4.96
CA ALA A 3 9.81 -2.49 5.50
C ALA A 3 9.21 -3.61 6.37
N GLY A 4 9.29 -4.88 5.95
CA GLY A 4 8.77 -6.01 6.72
C GLY A 4 9.50 -6.23 8.05
N ALA A 5 10.84 -6.12 8.05
CA ALA A 5 11.64 -6.25 9.28
C ALA A 5 11.37 -5.11 10.26
N VAL A 6 11.20 -3.88 9.74
CA VAL A 6 10.86 -2.69 10.54
C VAL A 6 9.45 -2.82 11.13
N ALA A 7 8.46 -3.22 10.33
CA ALA A 7 7.10 -3.45 10.80
C ALA A 7 7.06 -4.49 11.91
N ALA A 8 7.73 -5.64 11.71
CA ALA A 8 7.83 -6.67 12.74
C ALA A 8 8.54 -6.17 14.01
N GLN A 9 9.58 -5.35 13.88
CA GLN A 9 10.26 -4.76 15.02
C GLN A 9 9.38 -3.76 15.77
N ALA A 10 8.65 -2.90 15.06
CA ALA A 10 7.74 -1.93 15.66
C ALA A 10 6.63 -2.63 16.45
N LEU A 11 5.97 -3.62 15.85
CA LEU A 11 4.91 -4.41 16.51
C LEU A 11 5.41 -5.13 17.77
N ARG A 12 6.58 -5.78 17.71
CA ARG A 12 7.20 -6.41 18.90
C ARG A 12 7.43 -5.42 20.04
N ARG A 13 7.83 -4.18 19.74
CA ARG A 13 8.06 -3.14 20.77
C ARG A 13 6.76 -2.60 21.34
N LEU A 14 5.71 -2.54 20.53
CA LEU A 14 4.38 -2.10 20.96
C LEU A 14 3.63 -3.18 21.77
N GLY A 15 4.08 -4.44 21.73
CA GLY A 15 3.36 -5.56 22.33
C GLY A 15 2.17 -6.04 21.48
N GLU A 16 2.09 -5.61 20.21
CA GLU A 16 0.99 -5.88 19.29
C GLU A 16 1.34 -7.01 18.32
N LEU A 17 0.31 -7.72 17.85
CA LEU A 17 0.44 -8.73 16.80
C LEU A 17 -0.01 -8.16 15.45
N PRO A 18 0.61 -8.58 14.33
CA PRO A 18 0.13 -8.19 13.01
C PRO A 18 -1.27 -8.75 12.74
N ALA A 19 -2.24 -7.88 12.45
CA ALA A 19 -3.57 -8.26 11.99
C ALA A 19 -3.62 -8.31 10.45
N SER A 20 -2.97 -9.29 9.83
CA SER A 20 -2.83 -9.39 8.37
C SER A 20 -4.16 -9.57 7.61
N GLY A 21 -5.24 -9.94 8.31
CA GLY A 21 -6.59 -10.05 7.76
C GLY A 21 -7.46 -8.80 7.95
N ALA A 22 -6.91 -7.71 8.49
CA ALA A 22 -7.66 -6.46 8.59
C ALA A 22 -8.07 -5.97 7.19
N PRO A 23 -9.27 -5.38 7.04
CA PRO A 23 -9.68 -4.82 5.77
C PRO A 23 -8.68 -3.75 5.31
N ALA A 24 -8.41 -3.70 4.01
CA ALA A 24 -7.63 -2.62 3.43
C ALA A 24 -8.50 -1.36 3.40
N GLU A 25 -8.42 -0.58 4.46
CA GLU A 25 -9.14 0.69 4.56
C GLU A 25 -8.34 1.79 3.86
N GLY A 26 -8.89 2.34 2.79
CA GLY A 26 -8.28 3.43 2.02
C GLY A 26 -8.34 3.19 0.51
N GLY A 27 -7.80 4.14 -0.25
CA GLY A 27 -7.71 3.99 -1.70
C GLY A 27 -6.38 4.46 -2.28
N LEU A 28 -6.18 4.15 -3.57
CA LEU A 28 -4.97 4.48 -4.31
C LEU A 28 -5.18 5.72 -5.20
N THR A 29 -4.30 6.71 -5.07
CA THR A 29 -4.12 7.80 -6.04
C THR A 29 -2.73 7.69 -6.63
N VAL A 30 -2.61 7.58 -7.95
CA VAL A 30 -1.31 7.54 -8.63
C VAL A 30 -1.03 8.91 -9.24
N LEU A 31 0.11 9.50 -8.89
CA LEU A 31 0.58 10.76 -9.47
C LEU A 31 1.71 10.50 -10.47
N LEU A 32 1.46 10.78 -11.75
CA LEU A 32 2.44 10.75 -12.82
C LEU A 32 2.81 12.18 -13.19
N SER A 33 4.05 12.58 -12.89
CA SER A 33 4.54 13.95 -13.12
C SER A 33 3.63 15.03 -12.49
N GLY A 34 3.09 14.75 -11.31
CA GLY A 34 2.24 15.66 -10.55
C GLY A 34 0.77 15.69 -10.96
N ARG A 35 0.32 14.77 -11.83
CA ARG A 35 -1.08 14.64 -12.25
C ARG A 35 -1.60 13.25 -11.92
N GLU A 36 -2.87 13.15 -11.58
CA GLU A 36 -3.52 11.86 -11.40
C GLU A 36 -3.51 11.04 -12.70
N GLY A 37 -3.32 9.73 -12.56
CA GLY A 37 -3.31 8.79 -13.67
C GLY A 37 -3.53 7.36 -13.20
N GLU A 38 -3.51 6.43 -14.14
CA GLU A 38 -3.66 5.00 -13.85
C GLU A 38 -2.35 4.39 -13.33
N LEU A 39 -2.46 3.28 -12.60
CA LEU A 39 -1.30 2.49 -12.17
C LEU A 39 -0.56 1.93 -13.41
N PRO A 40 0.71 2.32 -13.66
CA PRO A 40 1.43 1.81 -14.81
C PRO A 40 1.67 0.30 -14.72
N ALA A 41 1.50 -0.42 -15.84
CA ALA A 41 1.74 -1.87 -15.88
C ALA A 41 3.14 -2.28 -15.42
N ALA A 42 4.14 -1.42 -15.61
CA ALA A 42 5.51 -1.63 -15.14
C ALA A 42 5.60 -1.76 -13.60
N ALA A 43 4.70 -1.13 -12.84
CA ALA A 43 4.67 -1.25 -11.38
C ALA A 43 4.38 -2.69 -10.93
N LEU A 44 3.62 -3.47 -11.73
CA LEU A 44 3.24 -4.84 -11.41
C LEU A 44 4.39 -5.85 -11.52
N HIS A 45 5.53 -5.46 -12.11
CA HIS A 45 6.73 -6.29 -12.08
C HIS A 45 7.33 -6.40 -10.68
N TYR A 46 7.13 -5.40 -9.83
CA TYR A 46 7.61 -5.41 -8.44
C TYR A 46 6.65 -6.21 -7.54
N ALA A 47 7.21 -6.93 -6.58
CA ALA A 47 6.42 -7.73 -5.64
C ALA A 47 5.44 -6.86 -4.85
N GLU A 48 5.90 -5.69 -4.43
CA GLU A 48 5.12 -4.68 -3.72
C GLU A 48 4.01 -4.08 -4.62
N GLY A 49 4.31 -3.80 -5.89
CA GLY A 49 3.35 -3.19 -6.82
C GLY A 49 2.16 -4.09 -7.15
N ARG A 50 2.33 -5.42 -7.06
CA ARG A 50 1.21 -6.38 -7.23
C ARG A 50 0.16 -6.33 -6.13
N LEU A 51 0.46 -5.69 -4.99
CA LEU A 51 -0.49 -5.56 -3.88
C LEU A 51 -1.43 -4.35 -4.05
N LEU A 52 -1.08 -3.41 -4.93
CA LEU A 52 -1.80 -2.14 -5.11
C LEU A 52 -3.15 -2.25 -5.82
N PRO A 53 -3.40 -3.16 -6.78
CA PRO A 53 -4.72 -3.29 -7.40
C PRO A 53 -5.83 -3.79 -6.47
N ALA A 54 -5.48 -4.31 -5.29
CA ALA A 54 -6.44 -4.82 -4.31
C ALA A 54 -7.11 -3.71 -3.47
N VAL A 55 -6.69 -2.45 -3.63
CA VAL A 55 -7.31 -1.29 -3.00
C VAL A 55 -8.12 -0.50 -4.02
N GLU A 56 -9.26 0.01 -3.60
CA GLU A 56 -10.12 0.84 -4.44
C GLU A 56 -9.41 2.14 -4.83
N PRO A 57 -9.67 2.74 -6.00
CA PRO A 57 -9.22 4.09 -6.30
C PRO A 57 -9.73 5.05 -5.22
N PHE A 58 -8.85 5.93 -4.72
CA PHE A 58 -9.31 6.96 -3.79
C PHE A 58 -10.12 7.99 -4.57
N ALA A 59 -11.44 7.97 -4.40
CA ALA A 59 -12.31 9.02 -4.90
C ALA A 59 -12.03 10.29 -4.07
N ASP A 60 -11.50 11.34 -4.72
CA ASP A 60 -11.23 12.62 -4.06
C ASP A 60 -12.52 13.14 -3.42
N ARG A 61 -12.54 13.23 -2.08
CA ARG A 61 -13.67 13.76 -1.32
C ARG A 61 -13.50 15.28 -1.23
N ARG A 62 -13.69 15.94 -2.37
CA ARG A 62 -13.76 17.42 -2.48
C ARG A 62 -15.13 17.94 -2.10
#